data_AF-A0A560HL89-F1
#
_entry.id   AF-A0A560HL89-F1
#
_cell.length_a   1.000
_cell.length_b   1.000
_cell.length_c   1.000
_cell.angle_alpha   90.00
_cell.angle_beta   90.00
_cell.angle_gamma   90.00
#
_symmetry.space_group_name_H-M   'P 1'
#
loop_
_entity.id
_entity.type
_entity.pdbx_description
1 polymer ?
#
loop_
_entity_poly.entity_id
_entity_poly.type
_entity_poly.pdbx_seq_one_letter_code
_entity_poly.pdbx_strand_id
1 'polypeptide(L)'
;MVRSGAFEDTDIAITWHPKSFWQVVMAPSLANPRADFTGRSSHAAVLAASWSFGARPVELMNVGFNYMREHMPSDARVHYALLETGGIAPNVVQAHARVRLRSVRATCQA
;
A
#
# COMPACT_ATOMS: atom_id res chain seq x y z
N MET A 1 17.96 11.97 7.21
CA MET A 1 18.92 12.66 6.34
C MET A 1 18.32 13.94 5.80
N VAL A 2 17.45 13.93 4.77
CA VAL A 2 16.83 15.17 4.25
C VAL A 2 16.01 15.91 5.32
N ARG A 3 15.06 15.22 5.97
CA ARG A 3 14.27 15.78 7.08
C ARG A 3 15.07 16.18 8.32
N SER A 4 16.32 15.73 8.43
CA SER A 4 17.19 15.99 9.56
C SER A 4 18.28 17.01 9.21
N GLY A 5 18.08 17.82 8.16
CA GLY A 5 18.96 18.93 7.79
C GLY A 5 20.29 18.54 7.12
N ALA A 6 20.50 17.27 6.77
CA ALA A 6 21.80 16.80 6.28
C ALA A 6 22.24 17.40 4.92
N PHE A 7 21.38 18.16 4.25
CA PHE A 7 21.64 18.78 2.94
C PHE A 7 21.36 20.30 2.95
N GLU A 8 21.30 20.94 4.12
CA GLU A 8 20.98 22.39 4.21
C GLU A 8 22.09 23.30 3.67
N ASP A 9 23.35 22.86 3.70
CA ASP A 9 24.54 23.61 3.24
C ASP A 9 25.19 22.95 2.01
N THR A 10 24.39 22.36 1.11
CA THR A 10 24.89 21.65 -0.08
C THR A 10 24.38 22.30 -1.36
N ASP A 11 25.30 22.77 -2.20
CA ASP A 11 24.96 23.39 -3.50
C ASP A 11 24.44 22.38 -4.53
N ILE A 12 25.03 21.18 -4.59
CA ILE A 12 24.68 20.12 -5.56
C ILE A 12 24.80 18.73 -4.92
N ALA A 13 23.77 17.90 -5.07
CA ALA A 13 23.78 16.50 -4.66
C ALA A 13 23.64 15.57 -5.87
N ILE A 14 24.69 14.78 -6.14
CA ILE A 14 24.71 13.79 -7.23
C ILE A 14 24.63 12.40 -6.62
N THR A 15 23.76 11.55 -7.16
CA THR A 15 23.66 10.13 -6.80
C THR A 15 23.83 9.25 -8.03
N TRP A 16 24.44 8.09 -7.86
CA TRP A 16 24.65 7.11 -8.92
C TRP A 16 24.16 5.74 -8.46
N HIS A 17 23.50 5.02 -9.36
CA HIS A 17 23.04 3.65 -9.13
C HIS A 17 23.50 2.77 -10.31
N PRO A 18 24.15 1.62 -10.06
CA PRO A 18 24.52 0.68 -11.12
C PRO A 18 23.28 0.19 -11.88
N LYS A 19 23.32 0.24 -13.20
CA LYS A 19 22.29 -0.28 -14.11
C LYS A 19 22.98 -0.91 -15.31
N SER A 20 22.26 -1.73 -16.07
CA SER A 20 22.77 -2.36 -17.29
C SER A 20 23.12 -1.37 -18.41
N PHE A 21 22.72 -0.10 -18.29
CA PHE A 21 23.06 0.97 -19.22
C PHE A 21 23.06 2.33 -18.49
N TRP A 22 23.79 3.30 -19.03
CA TRP A 22 23.92 4.64 -18.48
C TRP A 22 22.73 5.50 -18.92
N GLN A 23 22.02 6.10 -17.97
CA GLN A 23 20.89 6.99 -18.25
C GLN A 23 20.70 7.97 -17.09
N VAL A 24 20.32 9.21 -17.41
CA VAL A 24 19.77 10.15 -16.43
C VAL A 24 18.31 9.76 -16.15
N VAL A 25 18.02 9.34 -14.92
CA VAL A 25 16.68 8.89 -14.50
C VAL A 25 16.03 9.98 -13.67
N MET A 26 14.90 10.51 -14.14
CA MET A 26 14.00 11.32 -13.32
C MET A 26 13.28 10.38 -12.35
N ALA A 27 13.48 10.57 -11.04
CA ALA A 27 12.86 9.74 -10.02
C ALA A 27 11.40 10.18 -9.78
N PRO A 28 10.39 9.36 -10.11
CA PRO A 28 9.02 9.65 -9.73
C PRO A 28 8.85 9.55 -8.21
N SER A 29 7.94 10.34 -7.64
CA SER A 29 7.62 10.25 -6.22
C SER A 29 6.96 8.91 -5.93
N LEU A 30 7.47 8.21 -4.91
CA LEU A 30 7.00 6.90 -4.49
C LEU A 30 6.47 6.97 -3.06
N ALA A 31 5.16 6.80 -2.89
CA ALA A 31 4.55 6.58 -1.58
C ALA A 31 4.32 5.07 -1.35
N ASN A 32 4.65 4.60 -0.13
CA ASN A 32 4.46 3.21 0.31
C ASN A 32 3.67 3.17 1.63
N PRO A 33 2.38 3.50 1.61
CA PRO A 33 1.57 3.44 2.82
C PRO A 33 1.29 1.99 3.23
N ARG A 34 1.18 1.76 4.53
CA ARG A 34 0.87 0.47 5.13
C ARG A 34 -0.48 0.57 5.84
N ALA A 35 -1.36 -0.39 5.64
CA ALA A 35 -2.68 -0.43 6.26
C ALA A 35 -2.89 -1.80 6.90
N ASP A 36 -2.97 -1.82 8.22
CA ASP A 36 -3.21 -3.03 9.01
C ASP A 36 -4.64 -3.01 9.54
N PHE A 37 -5.38 -4.11 9.35
CA PHE A 37 -6.76 -4.24 9.77
C PHE A 37 -6.88 -5.29 10.88
N THR A 38 -7.58 -4.92 11.94
CA THR A 38 -7.81 -5.78 13.11
C THR A 38 -9.29 -5.83 13.43
N GLY A 39 -9.75 -6.98 13.90
CA GLY A 39 -11.14 -7.28 14.21
C GLY A 39 -11.25 -8.50 15.11
N ARG A 40 -12.44 -9.11 15.17
CA ARG A 40 -12.74 -10.28 16.02
C ARG A 40 -13.15 -11.47 15.16
N SER A 41 -12.62 -12.65 15.48
CA SER A 41 -12.99 -13.92 14.84
C SER A 41 -14.29 -14.47 15.42
N SER A 42 -15.12 -15.08 14.58
CA SER A 42 -16.27 -15.88 15.02
C SER A 42 -16.65 -16.97 14.01
N HIS A 43 -17.65 -17.78 14.37
CA HIS A 43 -18.12 -18.91 13.56
C HIS A 43 -19.03 -18.46 12.41
N ALA A 44 -18.60 -18.60 11.15
CA ALA A 44 -19.20 -17.92 10.00
C ALA A 44 -20.71 -18.19 9.84
N ALA A 45 -21.17 -19.38 10.23
CA ALA A 45 -22.56 -19.81 10.08
C ALA A 45 -23.55 -19.33 11.17
N VAL A 46 -23.09 -19.01 12.38
CA VAL A 46 -23.99 -18.89 13.56
C VAL A 46 -24.10 -17.46 14.08
N LEU A 47 -23.06 -16.63 13.90
CA LEU A 47 -22.97 -15.33 14.58
C LEU A 47 -22.82 -14.13 13.64
N ALA A 48 -23.30 -14.25 12.39
CA ALA A 48 -23.00 -13.34 11.28
C ALA A 48 -23.16 -11.83 11.58
N ALA A 49 -24.06 -11.47 12.51
CA ALA A 49 -24.41 -10.09 12.88
C ALA A 49 -23.50 -9.42 13.93
N SER A 50 -22.67 -10.17 14.68
CA SER A 50 -21.88 -9.64 15.83
C SER A 50 -20.44 -9.23 15.51
N TRP A 51 -20.14 -9.00 14.23
CA TRP A 51 -18.76 -9.03 13.75
C TRP A 51 -18.04 -7.68 13.85
N SER A 52 -16.84 -7.70 14.43
CA SER A 52 -15.81 -6.69 14.16
C SER A 52 -14.94 -7.26 13.03
N PHE A 53 -15.06 -6.68 11.83
CA PHE A 53 -14.64 -7.30 10.58
C PHE A 53 -13.12 -7.11 10.39
N GLY A 54 -12.29 -8.14 10.60
CA GLY A 54 -10.84 -8.06 10.37
C GLY A 54 -10.46 -8.11 8.88
N ALA A 55 -10.98 -9.10 8.14
CA ALA A 55 -10.62 -9.32 6.73
C ALA A 55 -11.52 -8.61 5.70
N ARG A 56 -12.77 -8.30 6.04
CA ARG A 56 -13.72 -7.72 5.07
C ARG A 56 -13.44 -6.24 4.70
N PRO A 57 -12.90 -5.39 5.60
CA PRO A 57 -12.47 -4.04 5.22
C PRO A 57 -11.31 -4.06 4.22
N VAL A 58 -10.46 -5.10 4.26
CA VAL A 58 -9.40 -5.30 3.26
C VAL A 58 -9.97 -5.56 1.88
N GLU A 59 -11.00 -6.39 1.77
CA GLU A 59 -11.68 -6.64 0.49
C GLU A 59 -12.34 -5.36 -0.03
N LEU A 60 -13.04 -4.62 0.84
CA LEU A 60 -13.65 -3.34 0.48
C LEU A 60 -12.60 -2.32 0.02
N MET A 61 -11.47 -2.25 0.72
CA MET A 61 -10.34 -1.39 0.35
C MET A 61 -9.78 -1.76 -1.03
N ASN A 62 -9.61 -3.06 -1.32
CA ASN A 62 -9.10 -3.53 -2.60
C ASN A 62 -10.06 -3.22 -3.76
N VAL A 63 -11.36 -3.39 -3.53
CA VAL A 63 -12.40 -3.02 -4.49
C VAL A 63 -12.39 -1.50 -4.71
N GLY A 64 -12.34 -0.70 -3.64
CA GLY A 64 -12.21 0.76 -3.73
C GLY A 64 -10.97 1.19 -4.51
N PHE A 65 -9.82 0.53 -4.30
CA PHE A 65 -8.61 0.79 -5.09
C PHE A 65 -8.77 0.45 -6.57
N ASN A 66 -9.54 -0.59 -6.90
CA ASN A 66 -9.81 -0.92 -8.30
C ASN A 66 -10.64 0.17 -8.97
N TYR A 67 -11.68 0.70 -8.31
CA TYR A 67 -12.46 1.82 -8.83
C TYR A 67 -11.67 3.13 -8.88
N MET A 68 -10.80 3.39 -7.90
CA MET A 68 -9.94 4.57 -7.87
C MET A 68 -9.03 4.66 -9.11
N ARG A 69 -8.66 3.53 -9.73
CA ARG A 69 -7.83 3.53 -10.95
C ARG A 69 -8.49 4.23 -12.13
N GLU A 70 -9.81 4.29 -12.19
CA GLU A 70 -10.53 5.00 -13.25
C GLU A 70 -10.36 6.52 -13.15
N HIS A 71 -10.23 7.04 -11.94
CA HIS A 71 -10.01 8.47 -11.68
C HIS A 71 -8.53 8.83 -11.49
N MET A 72 -7.63 7.86 -11.72
CA MET A 72 -6.20 8.07 -11.51
C MET A 72 -5.58 8.76 -12.73
N PRO A 73 -4.77 9.81 -12.53
CA PRO A 73 -3.96 10.39 -13.59
C PRO A 73 -3.13 9.34 -14.35
N SER A 74 -2.93 9.54 -15.66
CA SER A 74 -2.27 8.56 -16.54
C SER A 74 -0.79 8.34 -16.23
N ASP A 75 -0.19 9.21 -15.42
CA ASP A 75 1.16 9.15 -14.88
C ASP A 75 1.22 8.46 -13.49
N ALA A 76 0.07 8.25 -12.85
CA ALA A 76 -0.03 7.64 -11.54
C ALA A 76 -0.34 6.14 -11.61
N ARG A 77 0.33 5.33 -10.77
CA ARG A 77 0.14 3.86 -10.70
C ARG A 77 0.04 3.41 -9.25
N VAL A 78 -0.97 2.57 -8.96
CA VAL A 78 -1.19 1.97 -7.64
C VAL A 78 -1.14 0.43 -7.68
N HIS A 79 -0.36 -0.15 -6.75
CA HIS A 79 -0.27 -1.58 -6.55
C HIS A 79 -0.44 -1.94 -5.06
N TYR A 80 -1.24 -2.97 -4.77
CA TYR A 80 -1.40 -3.55 -3.44
C TYR A 80 -0.98 -5.01 -3.43
N ALA A 81 -0.51 -5.49 -2.28
CA ALA A 81 -0.24 -6.89 -2.03
C ALA A 81 -0.91 -7.28 -0.70
N LEU A 82 -1.72 -8.33 -0.73
CA LEU A 82 -2.24 -8.97 0.48
C LEU A 82 -1.12 -9.81 1.09
N LEU A 83 -0.76 -9.52 2.33
CA LEU A 83 0.31 -10.23 3.03
C LEU A 83 -0.24 -11.28 3.99
N GLU A 84 -1.39 -10.99 4.60
CA GLU A 84 -2.03 -11.88 5.56
C GLU A 84 -3.55 -11.78 5.45
N THR A 85 -4.20 -12.91 5.21
CA THR A 85 -5.67 -13.04 5.18
C THR A 85 -6.27 -13.39 6.54
N GLY A 86 -5.42 -13.67 7.54
CA GLY A 86 -5.82 -13.86 8.94
C GLY A 86 -6.14 -15.27 9.38
N GLY A 87 -6.05 -16.27 8.49
CA GLY A 87 -6.19 -17.68 8.87
C GLY A 87 -6.36 -18.62 7.68
N ILE A 88 -6.50 -19.91 8.01
CA ILE A 88 -6.42 -21.05 7.06
C ILE A 88 -7.80 -21.74 6.91
N ALA A 89 -8.71 -21.48 7.84
CA ALA A 89 -9.99 -22.18 7.94
C ALA A 89 -11.12 -21.38 7.25
N PRO A 90 -11.80 -21.94 6.22
CA PRO A 90 -12.83 -21.23 5.46
C PRO A 90 -14.14 -21.03 6.25
N ASN A 91 -14.36 -21.81 7.31
CA ASN A 91 -15.55 -21.75 8.16
C ASN A 91 -15.43 -20.72 9.32
N VAL A 92 -14.27 -20.06 9.44
CA VAL A 92 -13.99 -19.05 10.46
C VAL A 92 -13.79 -17.72 9.77
N VAL A 93 -14.48 -16.66 10.23
CA VAL A 93 -14.13 -15.32 9.74
C VAL A 93 -12.91 -14.84 10.50
N GLN A 94 -11.96 -14.32 9.74
CA GLN A 94 -10.64 -14.00 10.25
C GLN A 94 -10.61 -12.69 11.04
N ALA A 95 -9.85 -12.70 12.14
CA ALA A 95 -9.70 -11.56 13.06
C ALA A 95 -8.70 -10.51 12.55
N HIS A 96 -7.72 -10.89 11.74
CA HIS A 96 -6.65 -10.01 11.31
C HIS A 96 -6.51 -10.06 9.80
N ALA A 97 -6.21 -8.94 9.17
CA ALA A 97 -5.75 -8.94 7.79
C ALA A 97 -4.76 -7.81 7.57
N ARG A 98 -3.67 -8.10 6.87
CA ARG A 98 -2.62 -7.11 6.58
C ARG A 98 -2.47 -6.92 5.09
N VAL A 99 -2.58 -5.67 4.66
CA VAL A 99 -2.36 -5.26 3.27
C VAL A 99 -1.23 -4.26 3.22
N ARG A 100 -0.35 -4.45 2.25
CA ARG A 100 0.69 -3.48 1.96
C ARG A 100 0.41 -2.83 0.61
N LEU A 101 0.20 -1.52 0.63
CA LEU A 101 0.16 -0.73 -0.59
C LEU A 101 1.59 -0.46 -1.04
N ARG A 102 2.07 -1.23 -2.01
CA ARG A 102 3.50 -1.30 -2.31
C ARG A 102 4.01 -0.14 -3.16
N SER A 103 3.14 0.58 -3.86
CA SER A 103 3.57 1.77 -4.62
C SER A 103 2.37 2.59 -5.10
N VAL A 104 2.25 3.83 -4.63
CA VAL A 104 1.66 4.91 -5.42
C VAL A 104 2.84 5.62 -6.07
N ARG A 105 3.02 5.42 -7.38
CA ARG A 105 3.92 6.26 -8.18
C ARG A 105 3.09 7.37 -8.77
N ALA A 106 3.51 8.60 -8.60
CA ALA A 106 2.96 9.75 -9.33
C ALA A 106 4.12 10.68 -9.68
N THR A 107 4.10 11.26 -10.87
CA THR A 107 4.96 12.41 -11.14
C THR A 107 4.45 13.55 -10.29
N CYS A 108 5.31 14.02 -9.39
CA CYS A 108 5.02 15.23 -8.62
C CYS A 108 5.00 16.37 -9.63
N GLN A 109 3.82 16.84 -10.03
CA GLN A 109 3.73 18.17 -10.62
C GLN A 109 4.06 19.15 -9.49
N ALA A 110 5.15 19.90 -9.70
CA ALA A 110 5.58 20.98 -8.83
C ALA A 110 4.61 22.16 -8.95
#